data_AF-A0A7Y0PDL8-F1
#
_entry.id   AF-A0A7Y0PDL8-F1
#
_cell.length_a   1.000
_cell.length_b   1.000
_cell.length_c   1.000
_cell.angle_alpha   90.00
_cell.angle_beta   90.00
_cell.angle_gamma   90.00
#
_symmetry.space_group_name_H-M   'P 1'
#
loop_
_entity.id
_entity.type
_entity.pdbx_description
1 polymer ?
#
loop_
_entity_poly.entity_id
_entity_poly.type
_entity_poly.pdbx_seq_one_letter_code
_entity_poly.pdbx_strand_id
1 'polypeptide(L)'
;MTLDRAPGTRRVLTTEIVIVLLLSLGQSAIYAVVSLIAKLTAGKPLSQQAAVLNASQSPRPYLDLTYQLLGIFFSLIPVALALYLLSRDRLSPRRTLGLTATRPGFDLGFGVLLAACIGIPGLGLVYVGRLLGISAQIVPSALNSLWWTVPVLILSAIENAILEEVVVVGYLITRLRSMNVSLPWVIACSAVLRGSYHLYQGFGAFVGNAVLGVIFALFFLRFKRVMPLIVAHSLIDTVAFIGYDLLKDQSWLSFLR
;
A
#
# COMPACT_ATOMS: atom_id res chain seq x y z
N MET A 1 4.67 -22.23 -36.14
CA MET A 1 3.32 -22.30 -35.54
C MET A 1 3.34 -21.52 -34.24
N THR A 2 3.13 -20.21 -34.30
CA THR A 2 2.94 -19.40 -33.10
C THR A 2 1.56 -19.73 -32.55
N LEU A 3 1.50 -20.44 -31.43
CA LEU A 3 0.25 -20.61 -30.70
C LEU A 3 -0.17 -19.22 -30.23
N ASP A 4 -0.96 -18.51 -31.04
CA ASP A 4 -1.59 -17.25 -30.62
C ASP A 4 -2.56 -17.59 -29.51
N ARG A 5 -2.09 -17.38 -28.27
CA ARG A 5 -2.86 -17.63 -27.07
C ARG A 5 -4.04 -16.68 -27.06
N ALA A 6 -5.25 -17.24 -27.20
CA ALA A 6 -6.48 -16.48 -27.05
C ALA A 6 -6.49 -15.75 -25.69
N PRO A 7 -7.14 -14.57 -25.61
CA PRO A 7 -7.31 -13.87 -24.32
C PRO A 7 -7.80 -14.84 -23.25
N GLY A 8 -7.18 -14.79 -22.06
CA GLY A 8 -7.53 -15.69 -20.96
C GLY A 8 -9.03 -15.66 -20.68
N THR A 9 -9.67 -16.82 -20.56
CA THR A 9 -11.09 -16.89 -20.20
C THR A 9 -11.31 -16.24 -18.84
N ARG A 10 -12.53 -15.76 -18.57
CA ARG A 10 -12.88 -15.11 -17.28
C ARG A 10 -12.43 -15.95 -16.07
N ARG A 11 -12.58 -17.28 -16.15
CA ARG A 11 -12.14 -18.22 -15.12
C ARG A 11 -10.63 -18.18 -14.89
N VAL A 12 -9.82 -18.17 -15.95
CA VAL A 12 -8.36 -18.12 -15.85
C VAL A 12 -7.91 -16.81 -15.20
N LEU A 13 -8.50 -15.68 -15.62
CA LEU A 13 -8.17 -14.38 -15.03
C LEU A 13 -8.58 -14.28 -13.56
N THR A 14 -9.75 -14.81 -13.19
CA THR A 14 -10.17 -14.88 -11.78
C THR A 14 -9.20 -15.71 -10.94
N THR A 15 -8.82 -16.90 -11.39
CA THR A 15 -7.84 -17.74 -10.69
C THR A 15 -6.49 -17.03 -10.56
N GLU A 16 -6.04 -16.36 -11.61
CA GLU A 16 -4.80 -15.59 -11.60
C GLU A 16 -4.84 -14.45 -10.56
N ILE A 17 -5.90 -13.63 -10.58
CA ILE A 17 -6.09 -12.55 -9.61
C ILE A 17 -6.07 -13.11 -8.18
N VAL A 18 -6.82 -14.19 -7.92
CA VAL A 18 -6.91 -14.80 -6.59
C VAL A 18 -5.54 -15.27 -6.11
N ILE A 19 -4.76 -15.94 -6.97
CA ILE A 19 -3.41 -16.41 -6.62
C ILE A 19 -2.49 -15.23 -6.34
N VAL A 20 -2.46 -14.21 -7.20
CA VAL A 20 -1.61 -13.03 -7.00
C VAL A 20 -1.96 -12.32 -5.69
N LEU A 21 -3.25 -12.13 -5.41
CA LEU A 21 -3.70 -11.48 -4.18
C LEU A 21 -3.39 -12.34 -2.94
N LEU A 22 -3.64 -13.64 -2.97
CA LEU A 22 -3.35 -14.53 -1.83
C LEU A 22 -1.84 -14.75 -1.58
N LEU A 23 -0.98 -14.50 -2.57
CA LEU A 23 0.47 -14.43 -2.38
C LEU A 23 0.96 -13.05 -1.88
N SER A 24 0.06 -12.06 -1.77
CA SER A 24 0.41 -10.68 -1.45
C SER A 24 -0.65 -10.00 -0.56
N LEU A 25 -1.26 -8.90 -1.01
CA LEU A 25 -2.11 -8.02 -0.21
C LEU A 25 -3.45 -8.65 0.18
N GLY A 26 -3.90 -9.69 -0.51
CA GLY A 26 -5.05 -10.51 -0.09
C GLY A 26 -4.73 -11.33 1.15
N GLN A 27 -3.53 -11.90 1.26
CA GLN A 27 -3.07 -12.51 2.51
C GLN A 27 -2.99 -11.46 3.62
N SER A 28 -2.40 -10.29 3.34
CA SER A 28 -2.33 -9.19 4.32
C SER A 28 -3.72 -8.75 4.77
N ALA A 29 -4.72 -8.69 3.88
CA ALA A 29 -6.11 -8.39 4.22
C ALA A 29 -6.74 -9.42 5.17
N ILE A 30 -6.50 -10.72 4.93
CA ILE A 30 -7.00 -11.79 5.81
C ILE A 30 -6.39 -11.64 7.21
N TYR A 31 -5.05 -11.50 7.31
CA TYR A 31 -4.39 -11.29 8.60
C TYR A 31 -4.83 -9.98 9.27
N ALA A 32 -5.12 -8.94 8.50
CA ALA A 32 -5.58 -7.67 9.03
C ALA A 32 -6.96 -7.78 9.70
N VAL A 33 -7.89 -8.53 9.09
CA VAL A 33 -9.19 -8.85 9.69
C VAL A 33 -9.03 -9.67 10.98
N VAL A 34 -8.21 -10.72 10.94
CA VAL A 34 -7.92 -11.55 12.13
C VAL A 34 -7.32 -10.71 13.26
N SER A 35 -6.35 -9.84 12.93
CA SER A 35 -5.74 -8.93 13.90
C SER A 35 -6.76 -7.99 14.52
N LEU A 36 -7.66 -7.40 13.73
CA LEU A 36 -8.69 -6.51 14.24
C LEU A 36 -9.65 -7.24 15.19
N ILE A 37 -10.12 -8.44 14.83
CA ILE A 37 -11.00 -9.26 15.68
C ILE A 37 -10.29 -9.60 17.01
N ALA A 38 -9.02 -9.99 16.95
CA ALA A 38 -8.22 -10.27 18.14
C ALA A 38 -8.11 -9.03 19.05
N LYS A 39 -7.87 -7.85 18.49
CA LYS A 39 -7.82 -6.59 19.24
C LYS A 39 -9.17 -6.25 19.88
N LEU A 40 -10.27 -6.41 19.14
CA LEU A 40 -11.62 -6.12 19.64
C LEU A 40 -12.07 -7.07 20.76
N THR A 41 -11.54 -8.29 20.79
CA THR A 41 -11.87 -9.32 21.79
C THR A 41 -10.92 -9.35 22.99
N ALA A 42 -9.84 -8.57 22.97
CA ALA A 42 -8.82 -8.54 24.04
C ALA A 42 -9.22 -7.77 25.31
N GLY A 43 -10.44 -7.21 25.38
CA GLY A 43 -10.95 -6.50 26.56
C GLY A 43 -10.36 -5.11 26.81
N LYS A 44 -9.47 -4.62 25.93
CA LYS A 44 -8.93 -3.26 25.97
C LYS A 44 -9.45 -2.42 24.79
N PRO A 45 -9.73 -1.12 24.97
CA PRO A 45 -10.09 -0.24 23.85
C PRO A 45 -9.07 -0.29 22.72
N LEU A 46 -9.54 -0.21 21.47
CA LEU A 46 -8.66 -0.28 20.30
C LEU A 46 -7.60 0.83 20.31
N SER A 47 -7.95 2.02 20.78
CA SER A 47 -7.05 3.18 20.93
C SER A 47 -5.94 3.02 21.97
N GLN A 48 -5.97 1.96 22.78
CA GLN A 48 -4.92 1.60 23.73
C GLN A 48 -4.05 0.43 23.25
N GLN A 49 -4.26 -0.02 22.03
CA GLN A 49 -3.49 -1.10 21.40
C GLN A 49 -2.64 -0.51 20.27
N ALA A 50 -1.50 -1.13 19.98
CA ALA A 50 -0.56 -0.65 18.97
C ALA A 50 -0.60 -1.47 17.68
N ALA A 51 -0.33 -0.81 16.56
CA ALA A 51 -0.03 -1.39 15.26
C ALA A 51 1.35 -0.89 14.82
N VAL A 52 2.33 -1.80 14.81
CA VAL A 52 3.71 -1.47 14.41
C VAL A 52 3.87 -1.72 12.92
N LEU A 53 4.34 -0.71 12.17
CA LEU A 53 4.55 -0.82 10.73
C LEU A 53 5.91 -1.44 10.40
N ASN A 54 6.99 -0.82 10.90
CA ASN A 54 8.37 -1.29 10.70
C ASN A 54 8.92 -1.85 12.01
N ALA A 55 8.66 -3.13 12.29
CA ALA A 55 9.11 -3.80 13.51
C ALA A 55 10.55 -4.32 13.37
N SER A 56 11.35 -4.18 14.44
CA SER A 56 12.63 -4.89 14.53
C SER A 56 12.40 -6.39 14.71
N GLN A 57 13.14 -7.19 13.95
CA GLN A 57 13.06 -8.66 13.96
C GLN A 57 14.19 -9.30 14.77
N SER A 58 15.25 -8.53 15.09
CA SER A 58 16.37 -9.02 15.88
C SER A 58 17.02 -7.90 16.69
N PRO A 59 17.42 -8.15 17.94
CA PRO A 59 18.24 -7.19 18.69
C PRO A 59 19.67 -7.05 18.11
N ARG A 60 20.10 -7.96 17.22
CA ARG A 60 21.43 -7.93 16.57
C ARG A 60 21.38 -7.02 15.34
N PRO A 61 22.02 -5.84 15.32
CA PRO A 61 21.79 -4.81 14.30
C PRO A 61 21.92 -5.27 12.85
N TYR A 62 23.01 -5.96 12.50
CA TYR A 62 23.22 -6.42 11.12
C TYR A 62 22.33 -7.59 10.72
N LEU A 63 21.89 -8.41 11.68
CA LEU A 63 20.92 -9.47 11.42
C LEU A 63 19.53 -8.87 11.18
N ASP A 64 19.15 -7.86 11.95
CA ASP A 64 17.91 -7.12 11.72
C ASP A 64 17.93 -6.45 10.35
N LEU A 65 18.99 -5.70 10.01
CA LEU A 65 19.16 -5.11 8.68
C LEU A 65 19.01 -6.16 7.56
N THR A 66 19.59 -7.35 7.75
CA THR A 66 19.46 -8.46 6.79
C THR A 66 17.99 -8.86 6.63
N TYR A 67 17.25 -9.05 7.72
CA TYR A 67 15.83 -9.40 7.65
C TYR A 67 14.96 -8.29 7.05
N GLN A 68 15.26 -7.01 7.32
CA GLN A 68 14.54 -5.89 6.71
C GLN A 68 14.73 -5.88 5.18
N LEU A 69 15.98 -6.02 4.71
CA LEU A 69 16.29 -6.04 3.27
C LEU A 69 15.71 -7.27 2.57
N LEU A 70 15.75 -8.44 3.21
CA LEU A 70 15.12 -9.65 2.69
C LEU A 70 13.60 -9.50 2.64
N GLY A 71 12.98 -8.92 3.67
CA GLY A 71 11.55 -8.60 3.69
C GLY A 71 11.15 -7.74 2.50
N ILE A 72 11.82 -6.59 2.33
CA ILE A 72 11.64 -5.68 1.19
C ILE A 72 11.78 -6.43 -0.15
N PHE A 73 12.84 -7.22 -0.31
CA PHE A 73 13.08 -7.96 -1.55
C PHE A 73 11.95 -8.97 -1.86
N PHE A 74 11.56 -9.77 -0.87
CA PHE A 74 10.56 -10.83 -1.08
C PHE A 74 9.14 -10.26 -1.25
N SER A 75 8.82 -9.11 -0.64
CA SER A 75 7.55 -8.42 -0.85
C SER A 75 7.37 -7.91 -2.30
N LEU A 76 8.47 -7.71 -3.04
CA LEU A 76 8.43 -7.33 -4.46
C LEU A 76 8.25 -8.53 -5.41
N ILE A 77 8.37 -9.77 -4.95
CA ILE A 77 8.23 -10.96 -5.81
C ILE A 77 6.80 -11.09 -6.39
N PRO A 78 5.72 -10.89 -5.61
CA PRO A 78 4.36 -10.82 -6.17
C PRO A 78 4.18 -9.72 -7.21
N VAL A 79 4.88 -8.58 -7.07
CA VAL A 79 4.87 -7.51 -8.08
C VAL A 79 5.50 -8.02 -9.38
N ALA A 80 6.68 -8.63 -9.30
CA ALA A 80 7.34 -9.22 -10.46
C ALA A 80 6.46 -10.27 -11.14
N LEU A 81 5.76 -11.10 -10.37
CA LEU A 81 4.79 -12.06 -10.87
C LEU A 81 3.63 -11.37 -11.61
N ALA A 82 3.01 -10.35 -11.02
CA ALA A 82 1.92 -9.60 -11.65
C ALA A 82 2.35 -8.97 -12.99
N LEU A 83 3.54 -8.36 -13.02
CA LEU A 83 4.12 -7.77 -14.24
C LEU A 83 4.44 -8.83 -15.30
N TYR A 84 4.97 -9.98 -14.88
CA TYR A 84 5.23 -11.11 -15.76
C TYR A 84 3.95 -11.64 -16.40
N LEU A 85 2.88 -11.80 -15.62
CA LEU A 85 1.58 -12.30 -16.10
C LEU A 85 0.94 -11.35 -17.12
N LEU A 86 1.01 -10.03 -16.89
CA LEU A 86 0.59 -9.03 -17.88
C LEU A 86 1.41 -9.16 -19.17
N SER A 87 2.73 -9.23 -19.05
CA SER A 87 3.64 -9.36 -20.19
C SER A 87 3.39 -10.65 -20.99
N ARG A 88 3.16 -11.76 -20.29
CA ARG A 88 2.81 -13.07 -20.85
C ARG A 88 1.54 -13.01 -21.70
N ASP A 89 0.59 -12.17 -21.29
CA ASP A 89 -0.67 -11.94 -22.01
C ASP A 89 -0.58 -10.76 -23.00
N ARG A 90 0.65 -10.40 -23.42
CA ARG A 90 0.98 -9.33 -24.37
C ARG A 90 0.52 -7.92 -23.95
N LEU A 91 0.21 -7.73 -22.66
CA LEU A 91 -0.02 -6.41 -22.06
C LEU A 91 1.30 -5.87 -21.53
N SER A 92 1.94 -4.98 -22.30
CA SER A 92 3.21 -4.37 -21.90
C SER A 92 3.04 -3.52 -20.64
N PRO A 93 3.65 -3.85 -19.49
CA PRO A 93 3.44 -3.08 -18.26
C PRO A 93 3.86 -1.62 -18.38
N ARG A 94 4.92 -1.34 -19.15
CA ARG A 94 5.38 0.03 -19.44
C ARG A 94 4.30 0.88 -20.11
N ARG A 95 3.51 0.28 -21.01
CA ARG A 95 2.44 0.97 -21.75
C ARG A 95 1.10 0.92 -21.01
N THR A 96 0.74 -0.24 -20.48
CA THR A 96 -0.56 -0.49 -19.85
C THR A 96 -0.67 0.11 -18.45
N LEU A 97 0.41 0.03 -17.67
CA LEU A 97 0.45 0.61 -16.32
C LEU A 97 1.15 1.97 -16.28
N GLY A 98 1.80 2.38 -17.38
CA GLY A 98 2.61 3.59 -17.41
C GLY A 98 3.84 3.52 -16.49
N LEU A 99 4.31 2.31 -16.16
CA LEU A 99 5.50 2.06 -15.35
C LEU A 99 6.76 2.35 -16.17
N THR A 100 7.09 3.63 -16.32
CA THR A 100 8.19 4.10 -17.19
C THR A 100 8.66 5.50 -16.81
N ALA A 101 9.92 5.82 -17.04
CA ALA A 101 10.52 7.11 -16.74
C ALA A 101 10.35 8.19 -17.85
N THR A 102 9.37 8.04 -18.74
CA THR A 102 9.23 8.95 -19.91
C THR A 102 8.65 10.33 -19.60
N ARG A 103 8.03 10.53 -18.43
CA ARG A 103 7.44 11.82 -18.02
C ARG A 103 7.78 12.16 -16.56
N PRO A 104 9.07 12.28 -16.20
CA PRO A 104 9.48 12.41 -14.80
C PRO A 104 8.91 13.67 -14.13
N GLY A 105 8.82 14.80 -14.83
CA GLY A 105 8.22 16.03 -14.29
C GLY A 105 6.73 15.90 -13.99
N PHE A 106 5.98 15.17 -14.83
CA PHE A 106 4.58 14.86 -14.56
C PHE A 106 4.44 13.92 -13.36
N ASP A 107 5.29 12.89 -13.29
CA ASP A 107 5.25 11.88 -12.23
C ASP A 107 5.59 12.48 -10.87
N LEU A 108 6.64 13.29 -10.80
CA LEU A 108 7.03 13.99 -9.58
C LEU A 108 6.04 15.10 -9.21
N GLY A 109 5.60 15.90 -10.18
CA GLY A 109 4.67 17.01 -9.94
C GLY A 109 3.32 16.53 -9.40
N PHE A 110 2.69 15.56 -10.07
CA PHE A 110 1.44 14.97 -9.56
C PHE A 110 1.67 14.13 -8.32
N GLY A 111 2.81 13.45 -8.20
CA GLY A 111 3.14 12.67 -7.00
C GLY A 111 3.19 13.55 -5.74
N VAL A 112 3.90 14.68 -5.80
CA VAL A 112 3.98 15.65 -4.70
C VAL A 112 2.61 16.28 -4.43
N LEU A 113 1.87 16.68 -5.47
CA LEU A 113 0.53 17.27 -5.31
C LEU A 113 -0.43 16.30 -4.61
N LEU A 114 -0.50 15.05 -5.09
CA LEU A 114 -1.33 14.01 -4.50
C LEU A 114 -0.90 13.71 -3.06
N ALA A 115 0.41 13.61 -2.80
CA ALA A 115 0.93 13.41 -1.45
C ALA A 115 0.48 14.52 -0.49
N ALA A 116 0.55 15.78 -0.90
CA ALA A 116 0.10 16.91 -0.09
C ALA A 116 -1.42 16.91 0.12
N CYS A 117 -2.20 16.73 -0.96
CA CYS A 117 -3.66 16.73 -0.93
C CYS A 117 -4.25 15.57 -0.12
N ILE A 118 -3.53 14.47 0.03
CA ILE A 118 -3.97 13.28 0.78
C ILE A 118 -3.35 13.25 2.17
N GLY A 119 -2.03 13.44 2.27
CA GLY A 119 -1.28 13.34 3.51
C GLY A 119 -1.69 14.39 4.53
N ILE A 120 -1.87 15.66 4.10
CA ILE A 120 -2.25 16.75 5.02
C ILE A 120 -3.64 16.49 5.64
N PRO A 121 -4.72 16.25 4.86
CA PRO A 121 -6.01 15.87 5.45
C PRO A 121 -5.97 14.53 6.19
N GLY A 122 -5.10 13.60 5.78
CA GLY A 122 -4.89 12.31 6.41
C GLY A 122 -4.47 12.41 7.88
N LEU A 123 -3.65 13.40 8.23
CA LEU A 123 -3.32 13.70 9.64
C LEU A 123 -4.58 14.03 10.46
N GLY A 124 -5.52 14.77 9.87
CA GLY A 124 -6.81 15.06 10.49
C GLY A 124 -7.67 13.81 10.69
N LEU A 125 -7.68 12.88 9.73
CA LEU A 125 -8.38 11.60 9.85
C LEU A 125 -7.81 10.73 10.97
N VAL A 126 -6.47 10.67 11.09
CA VAL A 126 -5.81 9.95 12.20
C VAL A 126 -6.19 10.57 13.54
N TYR A 127 -6.18 11.90 13.63
CA TYR A 127 -6.59 12.63 14.84
C TYR A 127 -8.04 12.32 15.24
N VAL A 128 -8.99 12.45 14.31
CA VAL A 128 -10.41 12.16 14.56
C VAL A 128 -10.63 10.69 14.90
N GLY A 129 -9.97 9.78 14.18
CA GLY A 129 -10.05 8.34 14.44
C GLY A 129 -9.56 7.96 15.84
N ARG A 130 -8.55 8.67 16.36
CA ARG A 130 -8.08 8.51 17.74
C ARG A 130 -9.07 9.05 18.76
N LEU A 131 -9.62 10.24 18.53
CA LEU A 131 -10.64 10.84 19.40
C LEU A 131 -11.89 9.96 19.53
N LEU A 132 -12.31 9.32 18.43
CA LEU A 132 -13.46 8.42 18.39
C LEU A 132 -13.15 7.02 18.94
N GLY A 133 -11.90 6.71 19.27
CA GLY A 133 -11.50 5.39 19.78
C GLY A 133 -11.59 4.24 18.76
N ILE A 134 -11.73 4.55 17.47
CA ILE A 134 -11.93 3.58 16.37
C ILE A 134 -10.63 3.19 15.65
N SER A 135 -9.49 3.71 16.12
CA SER A 135 -8.16 3.47 15.54
C SER A 135 -7.17 3.07 16.62
N ALA A 136 -6.28 2.13 16.30
CA ALA A 136 -5.14 1.75 17.12
C ALA A 136 -4.05 2.84 17.09
N GLN A 137 -3.15 2.83 18.08
CA GLN A 137 -1.94 3.65 18.03
C GLN A 137 -1.02 3.12 16.94
N ILE A 138 -0.73 3.97 15.95
CA ILE A 138 0.17 3.62 14.86
C ILE A 138 1.60 3.91 15.34
N VAL A 139 2.43 2.87 15.39
CA VAL A 139 3.85 2.97 15.69
C VAL A 139 4.60 2.86 14.37
N PRO A 140 5.09 3.98 13.79
CA PRO A 140 5.61 3.97 12.43
C PRO A 140 6.90 3.15 12.27
N SER A 141 7.76 3.19 13.28
CA SER A 141 8.99 2.40 13.35
C SER A 141 9.28 1.99 14.78
N ALA A 142 9.69 0.73 14.96
CA ALA A 142 10.27 0.20 16.19
C ALA A 142 11.71 -0.29 15.95
N LEU A 143 12.38 0.26 14.94
CA LEU A 143 13.80 0.00 14.66
C LEU A 143 14.69 0.80 15.62
N ASN A 144 15.84 0.23 15.96
CA ASN A 144 16.85 0.92 16.75
C ASN A 144 17.40 2.15 15.98
N SER A 145 17.87 3.17 16.70
CA SER A 145 18.50 4.35 16.09
C SER A 145 19.90 3.99 15.57
N LEU A 146 19.98 3.61 14.29
CA LEU A 146 21.19 3.18 13.60
C LEU A 146 21.33 3.96 12.29
N TRP A 147 22.53 4.05 11.74
CA TRP A 147 22.79 4.82 10.52
C TRP A 147 21.96 4.34 9.32
N TRP A 148 21.60 3.05 9.29
CA TRP A 148 20.80 2.44 8.21
C TRP A 148 19.29 2.54 8.44
N THR A 149 18.82 2.98 9.61
CA THR A 149 17.39 3.00 9.94
C THR A 149 16.61 3.88 8.99
N VAL A 150 17.04 5.13 8.79
CA VAL A 150 16.38 6.06 7.87
C VAL A 150 16.44 5.55 6.41
N PRO A 151 17.60 5.13 5.87
CA PRO A 151 17.66 4.50 4.55
C PRO A 151 16.69 3.33 4.37
N VAL A 152 16.61 2.42 5.35
CA VAL A 152 15.72 1.25 5.29
C VAL A 152 14.25 1.67 5.35
N LEU A 153 13.89 2.67 6.16
CA LEU A 153 12.51 3.18 6.20
C LEU A 153 12.09 3.82 4.88
N ILE A 154 12.99 4.54 4.20
CA ILE A 154 12.72 5.07 2.85
C ILE A 154 12.54 3.92 1.86
N LEU A 155 13.39 2.89 1.91
CA LEU A 155 13.26 1.73 1.05
C LEU A 155 11.95 0.97 1.31
N SER A 156 11.56 0.81 2.56
CA SER A 156 10.27 0.22 2.98
C SER A 156 9.08 1.02 2.43
N ALA A 157 9.10 2.35 2.56
CA ALA A 157 8.06 3.22 2.00
C ALA A 157 7.95 3.13 0.46
N ILE A 158 9.10 3.03 -0.23
CA ILE A 158 9.13 2.82 -1.68
C ILE A 158 8.60 1.44 -2.05
N GLU A 159 8.98 0.41 -1.29
CA GLU A 159 8.54 -0.96 -1.49
C GLU A 159 7.03 -1.09 -1.34
N ASN A 160 6.44 -0.64 -0.23
CA ASN A 160 5.00 -0.63 -0.01
C ASN A 160 4.26 0.08 -1.14
N ALA A 161 4.75 1.26 -1.56
CA ALA A 161 4.17 2.01 -2.65
C ALA A 161 4.20 1.22 -3.97
N ILE A 162 5.32 0.59 -4.30
CA ILE A 162 5.42 -0.25 -5.50
C ILE A 162 4.46 -1.44 -5.41
N LEU A 163 4.45 -2.14 -4.28
CA LEU A 163 3.60 -3.30 -4.07
C LEU A 163 2.12 -2.95 -4.22
N GLU A 164 1.64 -1.96 -3.48
CA GLU A 164 0.24 -1.57 -3.48
C GLU A 164 -0.20 -0.95 -4.81
N GLU A 165 0.56 0.02 -5.34
CA GLU A 165 0.16 0.70 -6.57
C GLU A 165 0.23 -0.20 -7.79
N VAL A 166 1.23 -1.09 -7.87
CA VAL A 166 1.34 -1.99 -9.02
C VAL A 166 0.32 -3.12 -8.92
N VAL A 167 0.09 -3.72 -7.75
CA VAL A 167 -0.83 -4.87 -7.62
C VAL A 167 -2.29 -4.42 -7.58
N VAL A 168 -2.64 -3.48 -6.70
CA VAL A 168 -4.04 -3.09 -6.43
C VAL A 168 -4.56 -2.14 -7.50
N VAL A 169 -3.77 -1.15 -7.88
CA VAL A 169 -4.21 -0.12 -8.84
C VAL A 169 -3.82 -0.50 -10.26
N GLY A 170 -2.60 -0.92 -10.51
CA GLY A 170 -2.14 -1.28 -11.84
C GLY A 170 -2.76 -2.60 -12.34
N TYR A 171 -2.37 -3.69 -11.73
CA TYR A 171 -2.68 -5.05 -12.16
C TYR A 171 -4.16 -5.39 -11.98
N LEU A 172 -4.72 -5.25 -10.78
CA LEU A 172 -6.10 -5.65 -10.49
C LEU A 172 -7.10 -4.86 -11.34
N ILE A 173 -6.99 -3.53 -11.41
CA ILE A 173 -7.87 -2.72 -12.28
C ILE A 173 -7.72 -3.17 -13.74
N THR A 174 -6.50 -3.37 -14.22
CA THR A 174 -6.28 -3.83 -15.60
C THR A 174 -6.97 -5.17 -15.86
N ARG A 175 -6.83 -6.15 -14.95
CA ARG A 175 -7.45 -7.46 -15.11
C ARG A 175 -8.97 -7.43 -15.01
N LEU A 176 -9.53 -6.68 -14.06
CA LEU A 176 -10.99 -6.50 -13.96
C LEU A 176 -11.56 -5.82 -15.21
N ARG A 177 -10.82 -4.88 -15.81
CA ARG A 177 -11.19 -4.26 -17.09
C ARG A 177 -11.10 -5.26 -18.26
N SER A 178 -10.10 -6.13 -18.30
CA SER A 178 -10.02 -7.22 -19.29
C SER A 178 -11.18 -8.21 -19.17
N MET A 179 -11.78 -8.34 -17.99
CA MET A 179 -12.98 -9.16 -17.75
C MET A 179 -14.30 -8.41 -18.01
N ASN A 180 -14.25 -7.18 -18.55
CA ASN A 180 -15.41 -6.31 -18.78
C ASN A 180 -16.24 -6.01 -17.51
N VAL A 181 -15.60 -5.96 -16.33
CA VAL A 181 -16.26 -5.52 -15.09
C VAL A 181 -16.60 -4.04 -15.19
N SER A 182 -17.80 -3.66 -14.74
CA SER A 182 -18.26 -2.27 -14.80
C SER A 182 -17.41 -1.36 -13.92
N LEU A 183 -17.26 -0.10 -14.34
CA LEU A 183 -16.31 0.83 -13.73
C LEU A 183 -16.54 1.06 -12.21
N PRO A 184 -17.78 1.20 -11.72
CA PRO A 184 -18.03 1.34 -10.29
C PRO A 184 -17.51 0.14 -9.48
N TRP A 185 -17.71 -1.08 -9.99
CA TRP A 185 -17.22 -2.30 -9.33
C TRP A 185 -15.70 -2.40 -9.36
N VAL A 186 -15.04 -1.97 -10.45
CA VAL A 186 -13.57 -1.94 -10.52
C VAL A 186 -12.99 -1.01 -9.44
N ILE A 187 -13.56 0.19 -9.30
CA ILE A 187 -13.13 1.16 -8.28
C ILE A 187 -13.42 0.61 -6.88
N ALA A 188 -14.61 0.07 -6.65
CA ALA A 188 -14.99 -0.49 -5.35
C ALA A 188 -14.08 -1.66 -4.95
N CYS A 189 -13.79 -2.61 -5.84
CA CYS A 189 -12.88 -3.71 -5.56
C CYS A 189 -11.47 -3.22 -5.19
N SER A 190 -10.92 -2.27 -5.95
CA SER A 190 -9.60 -1.70 -5.67
C SER A 190 -9.57 -0.96 -4.33
N ALA A 191 -10.58 -0.14 -4.05
CA ALA A 191 -10.66 0.66 -2.84
C ALA A 191 -10.91 -0.19 -1.57
N VAL A 192 -11.83 -1.14 -1.64
CA VAL A 192 -12.14 -2.03 -0.52
C VAL A 192 -10.94 -2.93 -0.22
N LEU A 193 -10.32 -3.53 -1.24
CA LEU A 193 -9.10 -4.32 -1.04
C LEU A 193 -8.04 -3.51 -0.32
N ARG A 194 -7.82 -2.26 -0.75
CA ARG A 194 -6.89 -1.33 -0.10
C ARG A 194 -7.23 -1.11 1.37
N GLY A 195 -8.45 -0.69 1.67
CA GLY A 195 -8.88 -0.52 3.05
C GLY A 195 -8.70 -1.81 3.88
N SER A 196 -9.01 -2.97 3.31
CA SER A 196 -9.02 -4.25 4.03
C SER A 196 -7.66 -4.65 4.59
N TYR A 197 -6.56 -4.50 3.85
CA TYR A 197 -5.23 -4.81 4.39
C TYR A 197 -4.71 -3.80 5.41
N HIS A 198 -5.43 -2.71 5.67
CA HIS A 198 -5.16 -1.78 6.78
C HIS A 198 -6.08 -1.95 7.99
N LEU A 199 -7.02 -2.91 7.99
CA LEU A 199 -7.94 -3.13 9.11
C LEU A 199 -7.23 -3.42 10.44
N TYR A 200 -6.00 -3.94 10.42
CA TYR A 200 -5.21 -4.16 11.64
C TYR A 200 -4.89 -2.87 12.40
N GLN A 201 -4.96 -1.71 11.74
CA GLN A 201 -4.79 -0.39 12.34
C GLN A 201 -6.12 0.17 12.88
N GLY A 202 -7.26 -0.42 12.51
CA GLY A 202 -8.60 -0.02 12.93
C GLY A 202 -9.50 0.47 11.79
N PHE A 203 -10.73 0.86 12.14
CA PHE A 203 -11.74 1.28 11.17
C PHE A 203 -11.41 2.61 10.51
N GLY A 204 -10.78 3.54 11.24
CA GLY A 204 -10.33 4.83 10.68
C GLY A 204 -9.33 4.62 9.54
N ALA A 205 -8.36 3.72 9.73
CA ALA A 205 -7.38 3.37 8.71
C ALA A 205 -8.02 2.69 7.49
N PHE A 206 -9.00 1.80 7.69
CA PHE A 206 -9.76 1.21 6.59
C PHE A 206 -10.43 2.29 5.73
N VAL A 207 -11.14 3.23 6.36
CA VAL A 207 -11.88 4.29 5.63
C VAL A 207 -10.91 5.22 4.91
N GLY A 208 -9.85 5.70 5.58
CA GLY A 208 -8.85 6.58 4.97
C GLY A 208 -8.20 5.94 3.74
N ASN A 209 -7.82 4.66 3.84
CA ASN A 209 -7.19 3.94 2.75
C ASN A 209 -8.18 3.55 1.63
N ALA A 210 -9.45 3.30 1.94
CA ALA A 210 -10.47 3.11 0.93
C ALA A 210 -10.69 4.40 0.11
N VAL A 211 -10.75 5.56 0.76
CA VAL A 211 -10.84 6.87 0.07
C VAL A 211 -9.62 7.11 -0.81
N LEU A 212 -8.41 6.86 -0.29
CA LEU A 212 -7.18 6.91 -1.08
C LEU A 212 -7.25 5.99 -2.30
N GLY A 213 -7.72 4.75 -2.11
CA GLY A 213 -7.89 3.77 -3.17
C GLY A 213 -8.86 4.24 -4.27
N VAL A 214 -9.94 4.95 -3.92
CA VAL A 214 -10.83 5.57 -4.91
C VAL A 214 -10.10 6.65 -5.72
N ILE A 215 -9.40 7.56 -5.05
CA ILE A 215 -8.66 8.66 -5.69
C ILE A 215 -7.63 8.09 -6.68
N PHE A 216 -6.85 7.09 -6.23
CA PHE A 216 -5.80 6.47 -7.02
C PHE A 216 -6.36 5.63 -8.18
N ALA A 217 -7.46 4.90 -7.97
CA ALA A 217 -8.15 4.19 -9.04
C ALA A 217 -8.66 5.16 -10.12
N LEU A 218 -9.30 6.26 -9.73
CA LEU A 218 -9.78 7.29 -10.66
C LEU A 218 -8.63 7.95 -11.43
N PHE A 219 -7.55 8.30 -10.73
CA PHE A 219 -6.35 8.85 -11.35
C PHE A 219 -5.75 7.88 -12.38
N PHE A 220 -5.57 6.61 -12.00
CA PHE A 220 -5.05 5.59 -12.91
C PHE A 220 -5.98 5.34 -14.09
N LEU A 221 -7.30 5.33 -13.89
CA LEU A 221 -8.27 5.18 -14.97
C LEU A 221 -8.20 6.34 -15.97
N ARG A 222 -7.91 7.56 -15.51
CA ARG A 222 -7.80 8.78 -16.32
C ARG A 222 -6.46 8.92 -17.06
N PHE A 223 -5.36 8.57 -16.42
CA PHE A 223 -4.00 8.81 -16.94
C PHE A 223 -3.25 7.54 -17.36
N LYS A 224 -3.71 6.36 -16.94
CA LYS A 224 -3.09 5.05 -17.21
C LYS A 224 -1.61 5.00 -16.82
N ARG A 225 -1.31 5.57 -15.64
CA ARG A 225 0.06 5.74 -15.16
C ARG A 225 0.13 5.60 -13.65
N VAL A 226 0.87 4.59 -13.17
CA VAL A 226 1.07 4.32 -11.74
C VAL A 226 2.22 5.10 -11.12
N MET A 227 3.16 5.62 -11.94
CA MET A 227 4.35 6.32 -11.42
C MET A 227 4.04 7.51 -10.50
N PRO A 228 3.08 8.42 -10.80
CA PRO A 228 2.73 9.48 -9.87
C PRO A 228 2.16 8.95 -8.56
N LEU A 229 1.43 7.83 -8.60
CA LEU A 229 0.84 7.20 -7.42
C LEU A 229 1.92 6.58 -6.52
N ILE A 230 2.90 5.91 -7.13
CA ILE A 230 4.06 5.36 -6.41
C ILE A 230 4.80 6.50 -5.71
N VAL A 231 5.10 7.60 -6.43
CA VAL A 231 5.75 8.77 -5.82
C VAL A 231 4.92 9.34 -4.67
N ALA A 232 3.61 9.53 -4.88
CA ALA A 232 2.73 10.09 -3.86
C ALA A 232 2.71 9.23 -2.59
N HIS A 233 2.52 7.92 -2.77
CA HIS A 233 2.45 6.97 -1.68
C HIS A 233 3.80 6.86 -0.95
N SER A 234 4.91 6.73 -1.68
CA SER A 234 6.24 6.70 -1.06
C SER A 234 6.51 7.95 -0.23
N LEU A 235 6.10 9.13 -0.68
CA LEU A 235 6.25 10.38 0.07
C LEU A 235 5.40 10.39 1.35
N ILE A 236 4.12 9.96 1.25
CA ILE A 236 3.22 9.85 2.41
C ILE A 236 3.84 8.90 3.46
N ASP A 237 4.25 7.72 3.04
CA ASP A 237 4.82 6.70 3.94
C ASP A 237 6.17 7.15 4.52
N THR A 238 7.04 7.75 3.71
CA THR A 238 8.34 8.28 4.18
C THR A 238 8.12 9.34 5.27
N VAL A 239 7.19 10.27 5.05
CA VAL A 239 6.82 11.29 6.04
C VAL A 239 6.20 10.65 7.28
N ALA A 240 5.35 9.63 7.14
CA ALA A 240 4.77 8.93 8.28
C ALA A 240 5.83 8.17 9.10
N PHE A 241 6.76 7.48 8.44
CA PHE A 241 7.75 6.61 9.08
C PHE A 241 8.86 7.40 9.78
N ILE A 242 9.31 8.50 9.17
CA ILE A 242 10.44 9.30 9.67
C ILE A 242 9.95 10.55 10.39
N GLY A 243 8.94 11.22 9.81
CA GLY A 243 8.44 12.50 10.30
C GLY A 243 7.86 12.39 11.71
N TYR A 244 7.28 11.24 12.08
CA TYR A 244 6.83 11.00 13.44
C TYR A 244 7.99 11.16 14.46
N ASP A 245 9.13 10.51 14.22
CA ASP A 245 10.26 10.58 15.15
C ASP A 245 10.92 11.95 15.19
N LEU A 246 10.88 12.70 14.08
CA LEU A 246 11.43 14.06 13.99
C LEU A 246 10.49 15.12 14.59
N LEU A 247 9.18 14.89 14.57
CA LEU A 247 8.18 15.90 14.91
C LEU A 247 7.40 15.58 16.20
N LYS A 248 7.60 14.40 16.81
CA LYS A 248 6.94 14.02 18.07
C LYS A 248 7.16 15.00 19.21
N ASP A 249 8.20 15.84 19.17
CA ASP A 249 8.51 16.85 20.19
C ASP A 249 7.82 18.19 20.00
N GLN A 250 7.05 18.35 18.92
CA GLN A 250 6.26 19.54 18.67
C GLN A 250 4.92 19.48 19.42
N SER A 251 4.62 20.53 20.20
CA SER A 251 3.43 20.58 21.08
C SER A 251 2.10 20.42 20.34
N TRP A 252 2.01 20.93 19.11
CA TRP A 252 0.83 20.83 18.24
C TRP A 252 0.64 19.44 17.60
N LEU A 253 1.60 18.53 17.74
CA LEU A 253 1.54 17.12 17.32
C LEU A 253 1.50 16.16 18.50
N SER A 254 1.22 16.64 19.72
CA SER A 254 1.11 15.80 20.92
C SER A 254 0.08 14.67 20.78
N PHE A 255 -0.94 14.84 19.93
CA PHE A 255 -1.90 13.78 19.59
C PHE A 255 -1.31 12.61 18.79
N LEU A 256 -0.07 12.69 18.33
CA LEU A 256 0.64 11.57 17.70
C LEU A 256 1.22 10.62 18.77
N ARG A 257 1.54 11.11 19.98
CA ARG A 257 2.03 10.31 21.12
C ARG A 257 0.90 9.58 21.83
#